data_AF-A0A1Y1NAC2-F1
#
_entry.id   AF-A0A1Y1NAC2-F1
#
_cell.length_a   1.000
_cell.length_b   1.000
_cell.length_c   1.000
_cell.angle_alpha   90.00
_cell.angle_beta   90.00
_cell.angle_gamma   90.00
#
_symmetry.space_group_name_H-M   'P 1'
#
loop_
_entity.id
_entity.type
_entity.pdbx_description
1 polymer ?
#
loop_
_entity_poly.entity_id
_entity_poly.type
_entity_poly.pdbx_seq_one_letter_code
_entity_poly.pdbx_strand_id
1 'polypeptide(L)'
;MKRALGLEMENLTKKVTLVNRNNEPCGVQLVNSVAVGKRSPNDLVELAVEIQKADNFIHANACNKLQIIAEQIRFLQQQAENVLRETKLNLDLHHAACNFVKVPGNIYHLYKRPSGQEYFSMLSPQVSFNI
;
A
#
# COMPACT_ATOMS: atom_id res chain seq x y z
N MET A 1 0.02 -32.02 -0.26
CA MET A 1 -0.10 -31.03 0.84
C MET A 1 -0.68 -31.57 2.15
N LYS A 2 -1.76 -32.38 2.17
CA LYS A 2 -2.33 -32.93 3.44
C LYS A 2 -1.36 -33.75 4.31
N ARG A 3 -0.37 -34.43 3.70
CA ARG A 3 0.62 -35.25 4.42
C ARG A 3 1.65 -34.44 5.22
N ALA A 4 1.97 -33.21 4.78
CA ALA A 4 2.95 -32.34 5.44
C ALA A 4 2.37 -31.70 6.71
N LEU A 5 1.12 -31.23 6.66
CA LEU A 5 0.40 -30.70 7.83
C LEU A 5 0.19 -31.75 8.93
N GLY A 6 -0.05 -33.02 8.57
CA GLY A 6 -0.20 -34.10 9.54
C GLY A 6 1.09 -34.41 10.31
N LEU A 7 2.24 -34.37 9.62
CA LEU A 7 3.56 -34.57 10.24
C LEU A 7 3.95 -33.41 11.16
N GLU A 8 3.61 -32.18 10.79
CA GLU A 8 3.93 -30.97 11.57
C GLU A 8 3.11 -30.89 12.86
N MET A 9 1.83 -31.28 12.80
CA MET A 9 0.97 -31.38 13.98
C MET A 9 1.43 -32.50 14.93
N GLU A 10 1.81 -33.68 14.43
CA GLU A 10 2.31 -34.77 15.28
C GLU A 10 3.60 -34.38 16.02
N ASN A 11 4.47 -33.59 15.37
CA ASN A 11 5.72 -33.09 15.94
C ASN A 11 5.47 -32.01 17.02
N LEU A 12 4.50 -31.11 16.79
CA LEU A 12 4.07 -30.14 17.81
C LEU A 12 3.50 -30.84 19.04
N THR A 13 2.67 -31.87 18.87
CA THR A 13 2.06 -32.61 19.98
C THR A 13 3.10 -33.35 20.84
N LYS A 14 4.16 -33.92 20.22
CA LYS A 14 5.28 -34.54 20.97
C LYS A 14 6.07 -33.52 21.78
N LYS A 15 6.20 -32.28 21.27
CA LYS A 15 6.91 -31.18 21.96
C LYS A 15 6.10 -30.61 23.14
N VAL A 16 4.77 -30.71 23.10
CA VAL A 16 3.86 -30.17 24.14
C VAL A 16 3.48 -31.25 25.16
N THR A 17 4.48 -31.91 25.75
CA THR A 17 4.23 -32.87 26.84
C THR A 17 3.92 -32.12 28.13
N LEU A 18 2.69 -32.25 28.63
CA LEU A 18 2.28 -31.65 29.90
C LEU A 18 2.97 -32.34 31.07
N VAL A 19 3.23 -31.59 32.13
CA VAL A 19 3.70 -32.15 33.41
C VAL A 19 2.70 -33.16 33.96
N ASN A 20 3.21 -34.20 34.60
CA ASN A 20 2.38 -35.22 35.24
C ASN A 20 1.47 -34.59 36.29
N ARG A 21 0.19 -34.97 36.27
CA ARG A 21 -0.81 -34.47 37.21
C ARG A 21 -0.57 -35.09 38.59
N ASN A 22 -0.54 -34.25 39.64
CA ASN A 22 -0.53 -34.72 41.02
C ASN A 22 -1.96 -34.76 41.56
N ASN A 23 -2.44 -35.95 41.90
CA ASN A 23 -3.79 -36.15 42.45
C ASN A 23 -3.86 -35.96 43.97
N GLU A 24 -2.70 -35.85 44.64
CA GLU A 24 -2.54 -35.66 46.07
C GLU A 24 -1.55 -34.51 46.37
N PRO A 25 -1.87 -33.27 45.96
CA PRO A 25 -1.05 -32.12 46.33
C PRO A 25 -0.98 -32.01 47.86
N CYS A 26 0.24 -31.86 48.40
CA CYS A 26 0.51 -31.79 49.84
C CYS A 26 -0.03 -33.00 50.64
N GLY A 27 -0.22 -34.16 50.00
CA GLY A 27 -0.72 -35.38 50.66
C GLY A 27 -2.24 -35.42 50.88
N VAL A 28 -2.99 -34.48 50.30
CA VAL A 28 -4.46 -34.44 50.40
C VAL A 28 -5.07 -34.81 49.05
N GLN A 29 -5.91 -35.85 49.02
CA GLN A 29 -6.58 -36.33 47.81
C GLN A 29 -7.56 -35.29 47.24
N LEU A 30 -7.43 -34.99 45.95
CA LEU A 30 -8.36 -34.12 45.24
C LEU A 30 -9.76 -34.74 45.18
N VAL A 31 -10.77 -33.96 45.54
CA VAL A 31 -12.20 -34.32 45.46
C VAL A 31 -12.64 -34.62 44.01
N ASN A 32 -12.06 -33.92 43.03
CA ASN A 32 -12.30 -34.16 41.61
C ASN A 32 -11.07 -33.77 40.77
N SER A 33 -10.24 -34.76 40.42
CA SER A 33 -9.01 -34.55 39.62
C SER A 33 -9.29 -34.08 38.18
N VAL A 34 -10.44 -34.44 37.61
CA VAL A 34 -10.83 -34.09 36.24
C VAL A 34 -11.24 -32.63 36.15
N ALA A 35 -11.98 -32.12 37.14
CA ALA A 35 -12.40 -30.72 37.19
C ALA A 35 -11.23 -29.74 37.39
N VAL A 36 -10.13 -30.19 37.99
CA VAL A 36 -8.90 -29.41 38.18
C VAL A 36 -8.01 -29.49 36.94
N GLY A 37 -8.00 -30.62 36.23
CA GLY A 37 -7.24 -30.85 35.00
C GLY A 37 -8.01 -30.55 33.70
N LYS A 38 -8.69 -29.41 33.60
CA LYS A 38 -9.55 -29.06 32.44
C LYS A 38 -8.82 -28.86 31.11
N ARG A 39 -7.52 -28.56 31.13
CA ARG A 39 -6.74 -28.26 29.92
C ARG A 39 -5.99 -29.49 29.43
N SER A 40 -6.11 -29.75 28.12
CA SER A 40 -5.41 -30.83 27.44
C SER A 40 -4.20 -30.29 26.67
N PRO A 41 -3.21 -31.14 26.30
CA PRO A 41 -2.13 -30.74 25.39
C PRO A 41 -2.65 -30.18 24.06
N ASN A 42 -3.80 -30.67 23.59
CA ASN A 42 -4.43 -30.20 22.35
C ASN A 42 -4.89 -28.75 22.47
N ASP A 43 -5.34 -28.30 23.65
CA ASP A 43 -5.75 -26.91 23.87
C ASP A 43 -4.57 -25.93 23.68
N LEU A 44 -3.35 -26.36 24.04
CA LEU A 44 -2.15 -25.55 23.84
C LEU A 44 -1.74 -25.48 22.37
N VAL A 45 -1.88 -26.60 21.64
CA VAL A 45 -1.64 -26.64 20.20
C VAL A 45 -2.66 -25.77 19.46
N GLU A 46 -3.94 -25.86 19.82
CA GLU A 46 -5.01 -25.04 19.27
C GLU A 46 -4.76 -23.55 19.53
N LEU A 47 -4.37 -23.18 20.76
CA LEU A 47 -3.99 -21.82 21.10
C LEU A 47 -2.80 -21.33 20.26
N ALA A 48 -1.76 -22.14 20.08
CA ALA A 48 -0.61 -21.77 19.26
C ALA A 48 -1.00 -21.56 17.79
N VAL A 49 -1.91 -22.38 17.26
CA VAL A 49 -2.46 -22.22 15.90
C VAL A 49 -3.23 -20.91 15.76
N GLU A 50 -4.07 -20.56 16.75
CA GLU A 50 -4.83 -19.31 16.71
C GLU A 50 -3.94 -18.08 16.86
N ILE A 51 -2.89 -18.13 17.69
CA ILE A 51 -1.87 -17.07 17.77
C ILE A 51 -1.19 -16.88 16.42
N GLN A 52 -0.74 -17.97 15.78
CA GLN A 52 -0.09 -17.90 14.47
C GLN A 52 -1.01 -17.33 13.39
N LYS A 53 -2.31 -17.66 13.42
CA LYS A 53 -3.31 -17.06 12.53
C LYS A 53 -3.48 -15.57 12.79
N ALA A 54 -3.56 -15.16 14.05
CA ALA A 54 -3.67 -13.75 14.42
C ALA A 54 -2.47 -12.95 13.92
N ASP A 55 -1.25 -13.47 14.10
CA ASP A 55 -0.03 -12.84 13.59
C ASP A 55 -0.07 -12.68 12.07
N ASN A 56 -0.49 -13.72 11.34
CA ASN A 56 -0.64 -13.66 9.88
C ASN A 56 -1.65 -12.57 9.46
N PHE A 57 -2.77 -12.42 10.18
CA PHE A 57 -3.75 -11.37 9.91
C PHE A 57 -3.20 -9.97 10.20
N ILE A 58 -2.45 -9.80 11.29
CA ILE A 58 -1.82 -8.52 11.63
C ILE A 58 -0.83 -8.13 10.53
N HIS A 59 0.02 -9.05 10.10
CA HIS A 59 0.96 -8.83 9.01
C HIS A 59 0.26 -8.47 7.70
N ALA A 60 -0.73 -9.25 7.27
CA ALA A 60 -1.47 -8.98 6.04
C ALA A 60 -2.17 -7.61 6.08
N ASN A 61 -2.80 -7.27 7.21
CA ASN A 61 -3.45 -5.98 7.41
C ASN A 61 -2.47 -4.81 7.34
N ALA A 62 -1.29 -4.94 7.98
CA ALA A 62 -0.24 -3.94 7.91
C ALA A 62 0.26 -3.74 6.48
N CYS A 63 0.55 -4.83 5.76
CA CYS A 63 0.97 -4.78 4.35
C CYS A 63 -0.07 -4.08 3.47
N ASN A 64 -1.35 -4.42 3.61
CA ASN A 64 -2.43 -3.80 2.82
C ASN A 64 -2.52 -2.29 3.09
N LYS A 65 -2.44 -1.87 4.36
CA LYS A 65 -2.44 -0.45 4.73
C LYS A 65 -1.25 0.30 4.15
N LEU A 66 -0.05 -0.29 4.23
CA LEU A 66 1.16 0.29 3.67
C LEU A 66 1.10 0.40 2.14
N GLN A 67 0.49 -0.58 1.47
CA GLN A 67 0.29 -0.52 0.02
C GLN A 67 -0.59 0.66 -0.38
N ILE A 68 -1.71 0.88 0.31
CA ILE A 68 -2.59 2.04 0.07
C ILE A 68 -1.83 3.35 0.26
N ILE A 69 -1.04 3.46 1.32
CA ILE A 69 -0.21 4.66 1.59
C ILE A 69 0.79 4.88 0.44
N ALA A 70 1.46 3.83 -0.03
CA ALA A 70 2.41 3.92 -1.14
C ALA A 70 1.73 4.40 -2.44
N GLU A 71 0.54 3.89 -2.75
CA GLU A 71 -0.25 4.31 -3.90
C GLU A 71 -0.67 5.78 -3.79
N GLN A 72 -1.09 6.23 -2.60
CA GLN A 72 -1.44 7.62 -2.33
C GLN A 72 -0.23 8.55 -2.50
N ILE A 73 0.95 8.18 -1.99
CA ILE A 73 2.18 8.96 -2.15
C ILE A 73 2.53 9.10 -3.63
N ARG A 74 2.46 8.00 -4.39
CA ARG A 74 2.72 8.02 -5.83
C ARG A 74 1.75 8.94 -6.57
N PHE A 75 0.48 8.89 -6.21
CA PHE A 75 -0.53 9.78 -6.79
C PHE A 75 -0.25 11.26 -6.48
N LEU A 76 0.16 11.58 -5.24
CA LEU A 76 0.55 12.94 -4.86
C LEU A 76 1.78 13.43 -5.61
N GLN A 77 2.79 12.56 -5.80
CA GLN A 77 3.98 12.88 -6.58
C GLN A 77 3.61 13.22 -8.04
N GLN A 78 2.77 12.40 -8.67
CA GLN A 78 2.32 12.65 -10.05
C GLN A 78 1.53 13.97 -10.16
N GLN A 79 0.69 14.29 -9.18
CA GLN A 79 0.00 15.57 -9.14
C GLN A 79 0.98 16.74 -9.02
N ALA A 80 1.99 16.64 -8.14
CA ALA A 80 3.01 17.67 -8.00
C ALA A 80 3.79 17.89 -9.32
N GLU A 81 4.18 16.81 -10.00
CA GLU A 81 4.81 16.89 -11.33
C GLU A 81 3.91 17.57 -12.36
N ASN A 82 2.61 17.30 -12.33
CA ASN A 82 1.65 17.95 -13.22
C ASN A 82 1.58 19.46 -12.98
N VAL A 83 1.46 19.87 -11.72
CA VAL A 83 1.43 21.29 -11.33
C VAL A 83 2.71 22.00 -11.76
N LEU A 84 3.89 21.40 -11.55
CA LEU A 84 5.16 21.98 -11.95
C LEU A 84 5.28 22.13 -13.47
N ARG A 85 4.84 21.12 -14.23
CA ARG A 85 4.86 21.16 -15.70
C ARG A 85 3.92 22.21 -16.26
N GLU A 86 2.70 22.27 -15.74
CA GLU A 86 1.71 23.27 -16.12
C GLU A 86 2.19 24.68 -15.79
N THR A 87 2.74 24.87 -14.59
CA THR A 87 3.32 26.16 -14.17
C THR A 87 4.44 26.58 -15.11
N LYS A 88 5.35 25.66 -15.48
CA LYS A 88 6.42 25.94 -16.42
C LYS A 88 5.87 26.32 -17.81
N LEU A 89 4.94 25.54 -18.35
CA LEU A 89 4.32 25.85 -19.63
C LEU A 89 3.64 27.22 -19.60
N ASN A 90 2.87 27.50 -18.56
CA ASN A 90 2.20 28.79 -18.40
C ASN A 90 3.23 29.93 -18.33
N LEU A 91 4.32 29.76 -17.58
CA LEU A 91 5.40 30.75 -17.50
C LEU A 91 6.03 31.01 -18.88
N ASP A 92 6.33 29.96 -19.63
CA ASP A 92 6.90 30.06 -20.98
C ASP A 92 5.92 30.79 -21.93
N LEU A 93 4.63 30.43 -21.88
CA LEU A 93 3.56 31.07 -22.65
C LEU A 93 3.27 32.52 -22.24
N HIS A 94 3.50 32.88 -20.97
CA HIS A 94 3.35 34.27 -20.52
C HIS A 94 4.51 35.15 -20.99
N HIS A 95 5.71 34.60 -21.12
CA HIS A 95 6.90 35.34 -21.60
C HIS A 95 7.02 35.41 -23.13
N ALA A 96 6.35 34.52 -23.86
CA ALA A 96 6.39 34.56 -25.32
C ALA A 96 5.83 35.90 -25.87
N ALA A 97 6.49 36.44 -26.89
CA ALA A 97 6.15 37.75 -27.45
C ALA A 97 4.76 37.74 -28.11
N CYS A 98 3.97 38.78 -27.89
CA CYS A 98 2.73 39.00 -28.64
C CYS A 98 2.60 40.46 -29.07
N ASN A 99 2.25 40.66 -30.34
CA ASN A 99 2.02 41.99 -30.92
C ASN A 99 0.53 42.40 -30.91
N PHE A 100 -0.28 41.75 -30.05
CA PHE A 100 -1.72 41.96 -29.95
C PHE A 100 -2.20 41.74 -28.51
N VAL A 101 -3.39 42.25 -28.20
CA VAL A 101 -4.04 42.04 -26.89
C VAL A 101 -4.69 40.66 -26.87
N LYS A 102 -4.33 39.83 -25.88
CA LYS A 102 -4.96 38.52 -25.66
C LYS A 102 -6.37 38.73 -25.13
N VAL A 103 -7.36 38.17 -25.82
CA VAL A 103 -8.78 38.18 -25.45
C VAL A 103 -9.16 36.76 -25.03
N PRO A 104 -9.74 36.57 -23.83
CA PRO A 104 -10.18 35.25 -23.37
C PRO A 104 -11.13 34.57 -24.36
N GLY A 105 -11.01 33.26 -24.51
CA GLY A 105 -11.85 32.45 -25.41
C GLY A 105 -11.33 32.34 -26.85
N ASN A 106 -10.31 33.13 -27.23
CA ASN A 106 -9.66 33.01 -28.54
C ASN A 106 -8.51 32.00 -28.53
N ILE A 107 -8.33 31.32 -29.66
CA ILE A 107 -7.21 30.40 -29.89
C ILE A 107 -6.04 31.18 -30.46
N TYR A 108 -4.87 31.03 -29.84
CA TYR A 108 -3.62 31.60 -30.30
C TYR A 108 -2.61 30.49 -30.59
N HIS A 109 -1.85 30.66 -31.66
CA HIS A 109 -0.86 29.70 -32.11
C HIS A 109 0.54 30.19 -31.75
N LEU A 110 1.32 29.36 -31.07
CA LEU A 110 2.71 29.67 -30.71
C LEU A 110 3.65 29.17 -31.81
N TYR A 111 4.52 30.05 -32.29
CA TYR A 111 5.54 29.73 -33.30
C TYR A 111 6.93 30.08 -32.78
N LYS A 112 7.95 29.46 -33.37
CA LYS A 112 9.36 29.73 -33.09
C LYS A 112 10.06 30.18 -34.37
N ARG A 113 10.68 31.37 -34.34
CA ARG A 113 11.47 31.88 -35.46
C ARG A 113 12.82 31.14 -35.57
N PRO A 114 13.50 31.19 -36.74
CA PRO A 114 14.88 30.69 -36.86
C PRO A 114 15.85 31.34 -35.87
N SER A 115 15.59 32.59 -35.44
CA SER A 115 16.36 33.26 -34.39
C SER A 115 16.19 32.66 -32.98
N GLY A 116 15.29 31.68 -32.83
CA GLY A 116 14.95 31.05 -31.54
C GLY A 116 13.85 31.77 -30.76
N GLN A 117 13.39 32.94 -31.21
CA GLN A 117 12.34 33.70 -30.53
C GLN A 117 10.96 33.07 -30.70
N GLU A 118 10.27 32.88 -29.58
CA GLU A 118 8.90 32.39 -29.52
C GLU A 118 7.90 33.56 -29.54
N TYR A 119 6.83 33.41 -30.34
CA TYR A 119 5.81 34.45 -30.50
C TYR A 119 4.43 33.86 -30.80
N PHE A 120 3.38 34.58 -30.39
CA PHE A 120 2.01 34.22 -30.72
C PHE A 120 1.54 34.83 -32.04
N SER A 121 0.66 34.10 -32.73
CA SER A 121 -0.11 34.57 -33.88
C SER A 121 -1.57 34.13 -33.76
N MET A 122 -2.48 34.93 -34.32
CA MET A 122 -3.89 34.57 -34.47
C MET A 122 -4.15 33.63 -35.65
N LEU A 123 -3.17 33.48 -36.56
CA LEU A 123 -3.30 32.68 -37.76
C LEU A 123 -2.87 31.23 -37.50
N SER A 124 -3.73 30.30 -37.87
CA SER A 124 -3.43 28.87 -37.75
C SER A 124 -2.43 28.42 -38.83
N PRO A 125 -1.73 27.30 -38.62
CA PRO A 125 -0.77 26.78 -39.59
C PRO A 125 -1.42 26.37 -40.92
N GLN A 126 -2.74 26.15 -40.95
CA GLN A 126 -3.45 25.75 -42.16
C GLN A 126 -3.71 26.93 -43.12
N VAL A 127 -3.58 28.17 -42.63
CA VAL A 127 -3.87 29.40 -43.39
C VAL A 127 -2.57 30.12 -43.79
N SER A 128 -1.40 29.52 -43.58
CA SER A 128 -0.11 30.19 -43.76
C SER A 128 0.11 30.68 -45.20
N PHE A 129 0.04 31.99 -45.38
CA PHE A 129 0.83 32.69 -46.40
C PHE A 129 2.27 32.73 -45.90
N ASN A 130 3.24 32.38 -46.75
CA ASN A 130 4.67 32.52 -46.47
C ASN A 130 4.97 33.97 -46.05
N ILE A 131 5.23 34.19 -44.77
CA ILE A 131 5.72 35.45 -44.18
C ILE A 131 7.05 35.18 -43.52
#